data_AF-A0AAP0LU96-F1
#
_entry.id   AF-A0AAP0LU96-F1
#
_cell.length_a   1.000
_cell.length_b   1.000
_cell.length_c   1.000
_cell.angle_alpha   90.00
_cell.angle_beta   90.00
_cell.angle_gamma   90.00
#
_symmetry.space_group_name_H-M   'P 1'
#
loop_
_entity.id
_entity.type
_entity.pdbx_description
1 polymer ?
#
loop_
_entity_poly.entity_id
_entity_poly.type
_entity_poly.pdbx_seq_one_letter_code
_entity_poly.pdbx_strand_id
1 'polypeptide(L)'
;MNLLGTPTLLLHGQAANKFVHTCDQKILAGQQPTSIRKICGERNILELTGDDHRCVRGALLAFLKPEVLKQYVGKIDEEVRKHMKMHWHGKEQVQAMPLMKTLTFSIMSSLLFGIEEGDQRRDALVKLFQQIIDGIFTIPVNLPFTRFNRSLQASKKVKELC
;
A
#
# COMPACT_ATOMS: atom_id res chain seq x y z
N MET A 1 24.35 -12.12 -6.51
CA MET A 1 23.66 -12.25 -5.20
C MET A 1 22.36 -13.00 -5.42
N ASN A 2 21.82 -13.71 -4.42
CA ASN A 2 20.46 -14.26 -4.48
C ASN A 2 19.58 -13.46 -3.52
N LEU A 3 18.48 -12.89 -4.02
CA LEU A 3 17.53 -12.10 -3.23
C LEU A 3 16.14 -12.70 -3.40
N LEU A 4 15.49 -13.03 -2.28
CA LEU A 4 14.15 -13.64 -2.25
C LEU A 4 14.01 -14.88 -3.17
N GLY A 5 15.08 -15.67 -3.29
CA GLY A 5 15.10 -16.90 -4.08
C GLY A 5 15.45 -16.71 -5.57
N THR A 6 15.71 -15.48 -6.01
CA THR A 6 16.02 -15.17 -7.42
C THR A 6 17.45 -14.64 -7.57
N PRO A 7 18.25 -15.15 -8.54
CA PRO A 7 19.53 -14.55 -8.91
C PRO A 7 19.33 -13.07 -9.29
N THR A 8 19.99 -12.18 -8.56
CA THR A 8 19.76 -10.74 -8.63
C THR A 8 21.06 -9.98 -8.83
N LEU A 9 21.03 -9.08 -9.82
CA LEU A 9 22.04 -8.04 -10.04
C LEU A 9 21.61 -6.78 -9.28
N LEU A 10 22.47 -6.27 -8.40
CA LEU A 10 22.22 -5.00 -7.71
C LEU A 10 22.83 -3.86 -8.52
N LEU A 11 21.99 -2.90 -8.91
CA LEU A 11 22.39 -1.70 -9.62
C LEU A 11 22.20 -0.48 -8.72
N HIS A 12 23.11 0.48 -8.76
CA HIS A 12 23.01 1.73 -8.00
C HIS A 12 23.56 2.93 -8.78
N GLY A 13 23.12 4.13 -8.42
CA GLY A 13 23.56 5.39 -9.02
C GLY A 13 22.64 5.91 -10.13
N GLN A 14 22.80 7.19 -10.47
CA GLN A 14 21.92 7.91 -11.39
C GLN A 14 21.83 7.26 -12.77
N ALA A 15 22.97 6.88 -13.35
CA ALA A 15 23.02 6.24 -14.66
C ALA A 15 22.25 4.91 -14.68
N ALA A 16 22.41 4.11 -13.63
CA ALA A 16 21.72 2.83 -13.49
C ALA A 16 20.21 3.01 -13.29
N ASN A 17 19.79 3.96 -12.45
CA ASN A 17 18.37 4.30 -12.28
C ASN A 17 17.74 4.79 -13.60
N LYS A 18 18.44 5.64 -14.35
CA LYS A 18 17.99 6.10 -15.67
C LYS A 18 17.81 4.91 -16.61
N PHE A 19 18.82 4.03 -16.69
CA PHE A 19 18.74 2.81 -17.50
C PHE A 19 17.50 1.98 -17.12
N VAL A 20 17.30 1.66 -15.83
CA VAL A 20 16.16 0.85 -15.37
C VAL A 20 14.81 1.49 -15.73
N HIS A 21 14.69 2.81 -15.65
CA HIS A 21 13.42 3.51 -15.91
C HIS A 21 13.15 3.85 -17.39
N THR A 22 14.18 3.87 -18.25
CA THR A 22 14.03 4.20 -19.68
C THR A 22 14.26 3.02 -20.61
N CYS A 23 14.75 1.88 -20.11
CA CYS A 23 14.94 0.67 -20.91
C CYS A 23 13.59 0.17 -21.45
N ASP A 24 13.62 -0.40 -22.66
CA ASP A 24 12.44 -1.04 -23.24
C ASP A 24 11.96 -2.18 -22.33
N GLN A 25 10.66 -2.24 -22.06
CA GLN A 25 10.06 -3.28 -21.22
C GLN A 25 10.25 -4.69 -21.80
N LYS A 26 10.49 -4.83 -23.11
CA LYS A 26 10.87 -6.10 -23.74
C LYS A 26 12.26 -6.58 -23.31
N ILE A 27 13.14 -5.66 -22.92
CA ILE A 27 14.50 -5.95 -22.45
C ILE A 27 14.51 -6.09 -20.93
N LEU A 28 13.85 -5.17 -20.22
CA LEU A 28 13.76 -5.17 -18.76
C LEU A 28 12.33 -4.91 -18.31
N ALA A 29 11.59 -6.00 -18.06
CA ALA A 29 10.27 -5.93 -17.45
C ALA A 29 10.37 -5.77 -15.94
N GLY A 30 9.48 -4.97 -15.35
CA GLY A 30 9.31 -4.91 -13.91
C GLY A 30 8.90 -6.28 -13.38
N GLN A 31 9.67 -6.81 -12.43
CA GLN A 31 9.34 -8.04 -11.73
C GLN A 31 9.24 -7.75 -10.24
N GLN A 32 8.22 -8.31 -9.62
CA GLN A 32 7.98 -8.18 -8.19
C GLN A 32 8.24 -9.50 -7.49
N PRO A 33 8.56 -9.48 -6.18
CA PRO A 33 8.58 -10.70 -5.39
C PRO A 33 7.25 -11.46 -5.49
N THR A 34 7.32 -12.78 -5.65
CA THR A 34 6.14 -13.67 -5.74
C THR A 34 5.14 -13.48 -4.60
N SER A 35 5.60 -13.01 -3.43
CA SER A 35 4.73 -12.67 -2.29
C SER A 35 3.71 -11.58 -2.61
N ILE A 36 4.09 -10.55 -3.38
CA ILE A 36 3.20 -9.45 -3.79
C ILE A 36 2.03 -10.03 -4.60
N ARG A 37 2.33 -10.75 -5.68
CA ARG A 37 1.31 -11.40 -6.52
C ARG A 37 0.39 -12.31 -5.72
N LYS A 38 0.93 -13.14 -4.83
CA LYS A 38 0.12 -14.08 -4.03
C LYS A 38 -0.79 -13.38 -3.01
N ILE A 39 -0.33 -12.29 -2.39
CA ILE A 39 -1.10 -11.56 -1.37
C ILE A 39 -2.09 -10.59 -2.02
N CYS A 40 -1.65 -9.78 -2.98
CA CYS A 40 -2.46 -8.73 -3.60
C CYS A 40 -3.29 -9.23 -4.80
N GLY A 41 -3.03 -10.45 -5.29
CA GLY A 41 -3.67 -11.02 -6.47
C GLY A 41 -3.01 -10.58 -7.77
N GLU A 42 -3.37 -11.23 -8.88
CA GLU A 42 -2.70 -11.02 -10.18
C GLU A 42 -3.09 -9.72 -10.86
N ARG A 43 -4.26 -9.16 -10.52
CA ARG A 43 -4.79 -7.91 -11.08
C ARG A 43 -4.38 -6.66 -10.29
N ASN A 44 -3.24 -6.70 -9.60
CA ASN A 44 -2.74 -5.53 -8.89
C ASN A 44 -1.83 -4.68 -9.80
N ILE A 45 -1.82 -3.37 -9.60
CA ILE A 45 -1.08 -2.44 -10.48
C ILE A 45 0.43 -2.72 -10.56
N LEU A 46 1.04 -3.36 -9.55
CA LEU A 46 2.47 -3.68 -9.56
C LEU A 46 2.80 -4.89 -10.44
N GLU A 47 1.81 -5.74 -10.77
CA GLU A 47 1.94 -6.93 -11.61
C GLU A 47 1.42 -6.72 -13.03
N LEU A 48 0.41 -5.86 -13.21
CA LEU A 48 -0.15 -5.58 -14.53
C LEU A 48 0.91 -4.99 -15.46
N THR A 49 0.80 -5.31 -16.75
CA THR A 49 1.68 -4.78 -17.81
C THR A 49 0.86 -4.26 -18.99
N GLY A 50 1.49 -3.55 -19.92
CA GLY A 50 0.85 -3.10 -21.16
C GLY A 50 -0.39 -2.24 -20.95
N ASP A 51 -1.44 -2.52 -21.72
CA ASP A 51 -2.68 -1.74 -21.74
C ASP A 51 -3.51 -1.91 -20.45
N ASP A 52 -3.48 -3.08 -19.81
CA ASP A 52 -4.15 -3.29 -18.51
C ASP A 52 -3.54 -2.40 -17.44
N HIS A 53 -2.22 -2.34 -17.37
CA HIS A 53 -1.52 -1.42 -16.48
C HIS A 53 -1.86 0.03 -16.79
N ARG A 54 -1.86 0.42 -18.09
CA ARG A 54 -2.20 1.78 -18.51
C ARG A 54 -3.61 2.16 -18.07
N CYS A 55 -4.57 1.26 -18.22
CA CYS A 55 -5.96 1.46 -17.82
C CYS A 55 -6.09 1.69 -16.31
N VAL A 56 -5.58 0.76 -15.49
CA VAL A 56 -5.65 0.87 -14.02
C VAL A 56 -4.89 2.09 -13.50
N ARG A 57 -3.70 2.36 -14.06
CA ARG A 57 -2.92 3.56 -13.71
C ARG A 57 -3.66 4.84 -14.08
N GLY A 58 -4.32 4.88 -15.24
CA GLY A 58 -5.12 6.02 -15.67
C GLY A 58 -6.28 6.30 -14.71
N ALA A 59 -6.99 5.26 -14.28
CA ALA A 59 -8.06 5.38 -13.29
C ALA A 59 -7.54 5.91 -11.93
N LEU A 60 -6.42 5.38 -11.43
CA LEU A 60 -5.81 5.85 -10.19
C LEU A 60 -5.35 7.32 -10.28
N LEU A 61 -4.72 7.72 -11.39
CA LEU A 61 -4.27 9.10 -11.59
C LEU A 61 -5.44 10.09 -11.70
N ALA A 62 -6.64 9.65 -12.06
CA ALA A 62 -7.82 10.52 -12.07
C ALA A 62 -8.15 11.09 -10.68
N PHE A 63 -7.92 10.31 -9.61
CA PHE A 63 -8.09 10.74 -8.22
C PHE A 63 -6.95 11.66 -7.73
N LEU A 64 -5.83 11.71 -8.46
CA LEU A 64 -4.64 12.49 -8.10
C LEU A 64 -4.47 13.75 -8.97
N LYS A 65 -5.51 14.13 -9.73
CA LYS A 65 -5.49 15.38 -10.50
C LYS A 65 -5.46 16.60 -9.56
N PRO A 66 -4.77 17.69 -9.92
CA PRO A 66 -4.69 18.89 -9.09
C PRO A 66 -6.04 19.42 -8.62
N GLU A 67 -7.06 19.38 -9.47
CA GLU A 67 -8.42 19.86 -9.17
C GLU A 67 -9.08 19.02 -8.09
N VAL A 68 -8.86 17.70 -8.12
CA VAL A 68 -9.37 16.75 -7.13
C VAL A 68 -8.60 16.86 -5.81
N LEU A 69 -7.26 16.95 -5.89
CA LEU A 69 -6.41 17.10 -4.70
C LEU A 69 -6.75 18.35 -3.89
N LYS A 70 -7.09 19.47 -4.56
CA LYS A 70 -7.55 20.70 -3.88
C LYS A 70 -8.81 20.47 -3.05
N GLN A 71 -9.73 19.63 -3.52
CA GLN A 71 -10.95 19.30 -2.79
C GLN A 71 -10.67 18.43 -1.56
N TYR A 72 -9.61 17.63 -1.58
CA TYR A 72 -9.22 16.79 -0.45
C TYR A 72 -8.63 17.57 0.72
N VAL A 73 -8.07 18.76 0.50
CA VAL A 73 -7.36 19.54 1.53
C VAL A 73 -8.22 19.72 2.79
N GLY A 74 -9.49 20.12 2.64
CA GLY A 74 -10.38 20.33 3.78
C GLY A 74 -10.62 19.06 4.59
N LYS A 75 -10.84 17.93 3.91
CA LYS A 75 -11.07 16.63 4.57
C LYS A 75 -9.81 16.10 5.24
N ILE A 76 -8.64 16.26 4.60
CA ILE A 76 -7.35 15.90 5.19
C ILE A 76 -7.12 16.69 6.48
N ASP A 77 -7.29 18.02 6.42
CA ASP A 77 -7.12 18.90 7.57
C ASP A 77 -8.08 18.56 8.72
N GLU A 78 -9.34 18.22 8.40
CA GLU A 78 -10.29 17.71 9.38
C GLU A 78 -9.81 16.43 10.08
N GLU A 79 -9.42 15.41 9.32
CA GLU A 79 -8.91 14.13 9.86
C GLU A 79 -7.64 14.34 10.70
N VAL A 80 -6.70 15.19 10.26
CA VAL A 80 -5.49 15.50 11.02
C VAL A 80 -5.84 16.17 12.34
N ARG A 81 -6.68 17.20 12.34
CA ARG A 81 -7.05 17.93 13.57
C ARG A 81 -7.72 17.00 14.58
N LYS A 82 -8.65 16.15 14.13
CA LYS A 82 -9.31 15.16 14.98
C LYS A 82 -8.32 14.16 15.55
N HIS A 83 -7.44 13.61 14.71
CA HIS A 83 -6.40 12.67 15.15
C HIS A 83 -5.49 13.28 16.22
N MET A 84 -5.07 14.54 16.03
CA MET A 84 -4.26 15.26 17.02
C MET A 84 -5.04 15.44 18.34
N LYS A 85 -6.31 15.86 18.28
CA LYS A 85 -7.16 16.04 19.46
C LYS A 85 -7.33 14.73 20.24
N MET A 86 -7.56 13.61 19.57
CA MET A 86 -7.83 12.32 20.22
C MET A 86 -6.57 11.63 20.74
N HIS A 87 -5.47 11.72 20.01
CA HIS A 87 -4.31 10.85 20.27
C HIS A 87 -3.08 11.57 20.80
N TRP A 88 -2.98 12.89 20.66
CA TRP A 88 -1.77 13.65 20.98
C TRP A 88 -1.95 14.66 22.12
N HIS A 89 -3.02 15.46 22.09
CA HIS A 89 -3.23 16.49 23.11
C HIS A 89 -3.36 15.89 24.51
N GLY A 90 -2.68 16.52 25.48
CA GLY A 90 -2.72 16.11 26.89
C GLY A 90 -1.88 14.86 27.22
N LYS A 91 -1.09 14.34 26.28
CA LYS A 91 -0.18 13.21 26.53
C LYS A 91 1.26 13.68 26.61
N GLU A 92 1.97 13.27 27.66
CA GLU A 92 3.40 13.54 27.81
C GLU A 92 4.26 12.76 26.81
N GLN A 93 3.81 11.57 26.40
CA GLN A 93 4.51 10.72 25.45
C GLN A 93 3.52 10.08 24.46
N VAL A 94 3.96 9.96 23.21
CA VAL A 94 3.18 9.37 22.12
C VAL A 94 4.04 8.46 21.26
N GLN A 95 3.46 7.35 20.79
CA GLN A 95 4.08 6.49 19.79
C GLN A 95 3.74 7.02 18.40
N ALA A 96 4.57 7.93 17.88
CA ALA A 96 4.29 8.63 16.62
C ALA A 96 4.10 7.67 15.43
N MET A 97 4.94 6.64 15.27
CA MET A 97 4.90 5.76 14.09
C MET A 97 3.56 4.98 13.97
N PRO A 98 3.05 4.28 15.01
CA PRO A 98 1.71 3.69 14.98
C PRO A 98 0.60 4.71 14.71
N LEU A 99 0.66 5.89 15.35
CA LEU A 99 -0.36 6.92 15.19
C LEU A 99 -0.38 7.49 13.76
N MET A 100 0.78 7.75 13.17
CA MET A 100 0.88 8.22 11.79
C MET A 100 0.37 7.19 10.79
N LYS A 101 0.63 5.90 11.01
CA LYS A 101 0.04 4.83 10.18
C LYS A 101 -1.49 4.85 10.25
N THR A 102 -2.05 4.94 11.44
CA THR A 102 -3.51 5.08 11.63
C THR A 102 -4.03 6.32 10.92
N LEU A 103 -3.40 7.49 11.10
CA LEU A 103 -3.80 8.74 10.44
C LEU A 103 -3.79 8.63 8.91
N THR A 104 -2.70 8.12 8.32
CA THR A 104 -2.61 7.97 6.86
C THR A 104 -3.64 6.98 6.31
N PHE A 105 -3.90 5.88 7.02
CA PHE A 105 -4.94 4.94 6.64
C PHE A 105 -6.32 5.59 6.71
N SER A 106 -6.60 6.29 7.82
CA SER A 106 -7.82 7.04 8.04
C SER A 106 -8.10 8.04 6.92
N ILE A 107 -7.12 8.86 6.55
CA ILE A 107 -7.25 9.80 5.43
C ILE A 107 -7.56 9.07 4.12
N MET A 108 -6.80 8.02 3.80
CA MET A 108 -7.00 7.26 2.56
C MET A 108 -8.37 6.55 2.53
N SER A 109 -8.83 6.03 3.67
CA SER A 109 -10.12 5.34 3.79
C SER A 109 -11.28 6.29 3.53
N SER A 110 -11.23 7.49 4.11
CA SER A 110 -12.25 8.52 3.91
C SER A 110 -12.24 9.05 2.47
N LEU A 111 -11.05 9.35 1.92
CA LEU A 111 -10.93 10.01 0.61
C LEU A 111 -11.19 9.09 -0.58
N LEU A 112 -10.68 7.85 -0.55
CA LEU A 112 -10.72 6.95 -1.71
C LEU A 112 -11.86 5.94 -1.64
N PHE A 113 -12.27 5.55 -0.42
CA PHE A 113 -13.23 4.47 -0.22
C PHE A 113 -14.53 4.95 0.45
N GLY A 114 -14.62 6.23 0.85
CA GLY A 114 -15.78 6.77 1.56
C GLY A 114 -16.02 6.10 2.92
N ILE A 115 -15.00 5.48 3.51
CA ILE A 115 -15.09 4.81 4.81
C ILE A 115 -14.78 5.85 5.88
N GLU A 116 -15.86 6.41 6.41
CA GLU A 116 -15.86 7.50 7.37
C GLU A 116 -15.59 7.04 8.81
N GLU A 117 -15.32 8.01 9.68
CA GLU A 117 -15.18 7.80 11.12
C GLU A 117 -16.48 7.26 11.75
N GLY A 118 -16.38 6.21 12.55
CA GLY A 118 -17.53 5.50 13.13
C GLY A 118 -17.99 4.27 12.34
N ASP A 119 -17.49 4.06 11.12
CA ASP A 119 -17.68 2.79 10.42
C ASP A 119 -16.89 1.68 11.15
N GLN A 120 -17.62 0.68 11.65
CA GLN A 120 -17.05 -0.46 12.39
C GLN A 120 -15.98 -1.22 11.56
N ARG A 121 -16.05 -1.14 10.22
CA ARG A 121 -15.08 -1.77 9.33
C ARG A 121 -13.73 -1.05 9.33
N ARG A 122 -13.68 0.26 9.61
CA ARG A 122 -12.46 1.07 9.48
C ARG A 122 -11.32 0.54 10.35
N ASP A 123 -11.58 0.30 11.62
CA ASP A 123 -10.58 -0.22 12.57
C ASP A 123 -10.12 -1.64 12.22
N ALA A 124 -11.03 -2.47 11.72
CA ALA A 124 -10.70 -3.81 11.24
C ALA A 124 -9.79 -3.73 10.01
N LEU A 125 -10.13 -2.86 9.06
CA LEU A 125 -9.36 -2.66 7.83
C LEU A 125 -7.95 -2.12 8.13
N VAL A 126 -7.78 -1.14 9.02
CA VAL A 126 -6.44 -0.65 9.45
C VAL A 126 -5.54 -1.82 9.86
N LYS A 127 -6.07 -2.68 10.75
CA LYS A 127 -5.32 -3.83 11.28
C LYS A 127 -5.00 -4.86 10.19
N LEU A 128 -5.97 -5.15 9.32
CA LEU A 128 -5.79 -6.10 8.22
C LEU A 128 -4.78 -5.59 7.18
N PHE A 129 -4.82 -4.31 6.82
CA PHE A 129 -3.86 -3.70 5.91
C PHE A 129 -2.44 -3.71 6.48
N GLN A 130 -2.27 -3.43 7.78
CA GLN A 130 -0.95 -3.56 8.41
C GLN A 130 -0.44 -5.01 8.32
N GLN A 131 -1.31 -6.00 8.57
CA GLN A 131 -0.93 -7.41 8.42
C GLN A 131 -0.58 -7.79 6.98
N ILE A 132 -1.25 -7.22 5.97
CA ILE A 132 -0.91 -7.42 4.56
C ILE A 132 0.50 -6.88 4.26
N ILE A 133 0.78 -5.63 4.65
CA ILE A 133 2.07 -4.98 4.39
C ILE A 133 3.23 -5.73 5.07
N ASP A 134 3.02 -6.27 6.27
CA ASP A 134 4.04 -7.02 7.02
C ASP A 134 4.56 -8.29 6.30
N GLY A 135 3.80 -8.85 5.36
CA GLY A 135 4.17 -10.06 4.62
C GLY A 135 4.40 -9.85 3.14
N ILE A 136 4.15 -8.64 2.61
CA ILE A 136 4.21 -8.38 1.16
C ILE A 136 5.63 -8.53 0.58
N PHE A 137 6.67 -8.23 1.39
CA PHE A 137 8.09 -8.38 1.05
C PHE A 137 8.77 -9.51 1.84
N THR A 138 8.09 -10.64 2.01
CA THR A 138 8.64 -11.80 2.73
C THR A 138 8.82 -13.01 1.83
N ILE A 139 9.60 -13.99 2.28
CA ILE A 139 9.73 -15.27 1.55
C ILE A 139 8.34 -15.94 1.55
N PRO A 140 7.80 -16.34 0.38
CA PRO A 140 6.41 -16.80 0.24
C PRO A 140 6.18 -18.24 0.74
N VAL A 141 6.54 -18.50 2.00
CA VAL A 141 6.37 -19.78 2.70
C VAL A 141 5.03 -19.77 3.44
N ASN A 142 4.09 -20.61 3.02
CA ASN A 142 2.73 -20.64 3.58
C ASN A 142 2.61 -21.58 4.78
N LEU A 143 3.16 -21.18 5.93
CA LEU A 143 3.05 -21.91 7.20
C LEU A 143 2.31 -21.06 8.25
N PRO A 144 1.52 -21.64 9.17
CA PRO A 144 0.59 -20.91 10.05
C PRO A 144 1.23 -19.84 10.94
N PHE A 145 2.53 -19.95 11.23
CA PHE A 145 3.28 -19.00 12.05
C PHE A 145 4.01 -17.91 11.24
N THR A 146 3.96 -17.98 9.91
CA THR A 146 4.69 -17.04 9.04
C THR A 146 3.91 -15.74 8.83
N ARG A 147 4.64 -14.64 8.63
CA ARG A 147 4.03 -13.37 8.22
C ARG A 147 3.28 -13.52 6.90
N PHE A 148 3.85 -14.26 5.95
CA PHE A 148 3.25 -14.53 4.66
C PHE A 148 1.86 -15.18 4.77
N ASN A 149 1.71 -16.25 5.56
CA ASN A 149 0.40 -16.87 5.80
C ASN A 149 -0.59 -15.88 6.43
N ARG A 150 -0.17 -15.14 7.45
CA ARG A 150 -1.02 -14.13 8.09
C ARG A 150 -1.50 -13.06 7.10
N SER A 151 -0.62 -12.58 6.22
CA SER A 151 -0.97 -11.61 5.17
C SER A 151 -1.92 -12.19 4.12
N LEU A 152 -1.79 -13.47 3.78
CA LEU A 152 -2.75 -14.15 2.91
C LEU A 152 -4.15 -14.19 3.54
N GLN A 153 -4.25 -14.54 4.82
CA GLN A 153 -5.54 -14.55 5.52
C GLN A 153 -6.11 -13.14 5.66
N ALA A 154 -5.26 -12.15 5.94
CA ALA A 154 -5.68 -10.75 6.03
C ALA A 154 -6.22 -10.24 4.68
N SER A 155 -5.54 -10.56 3.56
CA SER A 155 -6.00 -10.21 2.22
C SER A 155 -7.36 -10.82 1.89
N LYS A 156 -7.62 -12.07 2.28
CA LYS A 156 -8.94 -12.70 2.12
C LYS A 156 -10.03 -11.93 2.89
N LYS A 157 -9.77 -11.62 4.16
CA LYS A 157 -10.72 -10.87 5.00
C LYS A 157 -11.00 -9.47 4.48
N VAL A 158 -10.00 -8.76 3.95
CA VAL A 158 -10.22 -7.43 3.33
C VAL A 158 -11.19 -7.55 2.14
N LYS A 159 -11.04 -8.57 1.30
CA LYS A 159 -11.93 -8.81 0.16
C LYS A 159 -13.36 -9.20 0.55
N GLU A 160 -13.58 -9.64 1.78
CA GLU A 160 -14.92 -9.95 2.31
C GLU A 160 -15.59 -8.71 2.93
N LEU A 161 -14.81 -7.70 3.34
CA LEU A 161 -15.29 -6.47 4.01
C LEU A 161 -15.55 -5.31 3.04
N CYS A 162 -14.97 -5.36 1.84
CA CYS A 162 -15.05 -4.37 0.78
C CYS A 162 -15.86 -4.93 -0.40
#